data_AF-A0A7M3ZYD2-F1
#
_entry.id   AF-A0A7M3ZYD2-F1
#
_cell.length_a   1.000
_cell.length_b   1.000
_cell.length_c   1.000
_cell.angle_alpha   90.00
_cell.angle_beta   90.00
_cell.angle_gamma   90.00
#
_symmetry.space_group_name_H-M   'P 1'
#
loop_
_entity.id
_entity.type
_entity.pdbx_description
1 polymer ?
#
loop_
_entity_poly.entity_id
_entity_poly.type
_entity_poly.pdbx_seq_one_letter_code
_entity_poly.pdbx_strand_id
1 'polypeptide(L)'
;MAFRDHLDAAHVETSQVSLVHGMLNHSQASGHAMTVFDNIAECPGHRAAVNMLTRDRLCAAIGIEPEAYIDTLGWAMSNPSEPTLVEQSEAPCFENIASKVDLRTIPIPHHWPQDRGRYSSASIIIAQDNGIRNVSFHRQFLRDANHLVVRLVPRHLRTMVMNARSEGREVDVAVVNAPDPVVLLAAAMSFNENIDELTIAAALHEKLYGTKLPLVELPNGVQVPSEAEYVWWGRITLENDDEGPYVDITGTVDDVRQEPVIAIDGLIHRNNPIFHALIPGEAEHKTLMGLPRA
;
A
#
# COMPACT_ATOMS: atom_id res chain seq x y z
N MET A 1 13.91 -4.98 7.96
CA MET A 1 14.02 -4.50 6.56
C MET A 1 12.87 -3.56 6.28
N ALA A 2 13.11 -2.52 5.49
CA ALA A 2 12.13 -1.51 5.09
C ALA A 2 12.07 -1.39 3.56
N PHE A 3 10.99 -0.83 3.01
CA PHE A 3 10.84 -0.60 1.57
C PHE A 3 12.04 0.11 0.94
N ARG A 4 12.56 1.14 1.62
CA ARG A 4 13.71 1.93 1.17
C ARG A 4 15.01 1.13 1.02
N ASP A 5 15.17 0.03 1.74
CA ASP A 5 16.39 -0.80 1.69
C ASP A 5 16.50 -1.60 0.39
N HIS A 6 15.44 -1.60 -0.42
CA HIS A 6 15.37 -2.34 -1.68
C HIS A 6 15.46 -1.44 -2.92
N LEU A 7 15.78 -0.15 -2.73
CA LEU A 7 15.86 0.85 -3.80
C LEU A 7 17.29 1.14 -4.26
N ASP A 8 18.29 0.42 -3.77
CA ASP A 8 19.71 0.67 -4.07
C ASP A 8 20.04 0.65 -5.57
N ALA A 9 19.35 -0.19 -6.35
CA ALA A 9 19.56 -0.28 -7.80
C ALA A 9 18.74 0.75 -8.60
N ALA A 10 17.99 1.63 -7.94
CA ALA A 10 17.10 2.58 -8.61
C ALA A 10 17.89 3.75 -9.19
N HIS A 11 17.48 4.20 -10.38
CA HIS A 11 17.92 5.48 -10.90
C HIS A 11 17.29 6.59 -10.06
N VAL A 12 18.10 7.55 -9.61
CA VAL A 12 17.59 8.75 -8.93
C VAL A 12 17.37 9.85 -9.97
N GLU A 13 16.11 10.20 -10.19
CA GLU A 13 15.70 11.30 -11.05
C GLU A 13 15.62 12.59 -10.22
N THR A 14 16.49 13.54 -10.57
CA THR A 14 16.69 14.81 -9.85
C THR A 14 15.97 15.99 -10.48
N SER A 15 15.56 15.83 -11.75
CA SER A 15 14.73 16.81 -12.42
C SER A 15 13.32 16.82 -11.81
N GLN A 16 12.70 17.99 -11.88
CA GLN A 16 11.38 18.18 -11.31
C GLN A 16 10.35 17.29 -12.04
N VAL A 17 9.58 16.53 -11.27
CA VAL A 17 8.44 15.74 -11.75
C VAL A 17 7.14 16.26 -11.13
N SER A 18 6.06 16.20 -11.91
CA SER A 18 4.71 16.48 -11.41
C SER A 18 4.01 15.19 -10.99
N LEU A 19 3.19 15.27 -9.95
CA LEU A 19 2.23 14.22 -9.59
C LEU A 19 1.18 13.97 -10.68
N VAL A 20 0.93 14.96 -11.54
CA VAL A 20 -0.04 14.88 -12.63
C VAL A 20 0.65 14.31 -13.86
N HIS A 21 0.52 12.99 -14.04
CA HIS A 21 1.03 12.20 -15.16
C HIS A 21 2.56 12.15 -15.30
N GLY A 22 3.31 12.98 -14.57
CA GLY A 22 4.76 13.12 -14.73
C GLY A 22 5.51 11.81 -14.48
N MET A 23 5.18 11.11 -13.39
CA MET A 23 5.79 9.82 -13.06
C MET A 23 5.45 8.73 -14.10
N LEU A 24 4.22 8.72 -14.63
CA LEU A 24 3.82 7.81 -15.72
C LEU A 24 4.64 8.09 -16.98
N ASN A 25 4.69 9.35 -17.41
CA ASN A 25 5.41 9.77 -18.61
C ASN A 25 6.90 9.45 -18.52
N HIS A 26 7.53 9.72 -17.37
CA HIS A 26 8.93 9.35 -17.14
C HIS A 26 9.13 7.84 -17.17
N SER A 27 8.26 7.08 -16.49
CA SER A 27 8.31 5.61 -16.50
C SER A 27 8.25 5.06 -17.93
N GLN A 28 7.32 5.54 -18.77
CA GLN A 28 7.22 5.11 -20.17
C GLN A 28 8.44 5.52 -21.01
N ALA A 29 8.91 6.76 -20.86
CA ALA A 29 10.07 7.28 -21.61
C ALA A 29 11.39 6.56 -21.27
N SER A 30 11.54 6.11 -20.02
CA SER A 30 12.71 5.37 -19.55
C SER A 30 12.62 3.85 -19.79
N GLY A 31 11.54 3.36 -20.41
CA GLY A 31 11.33 1.92 -20.59
C GLY A 31 11.06 1.20 -19.26
N HIS A 32 10.35 1.87 -18.34
CA HIS A 32 10.00 1.41 -17.00
C HIS A 32 11.21 1.08 -16.12
N ALA A 33 12.24 1.92 -16.18
CA ALA A 33 13.36 1.85 -15.26
C ALA A 33 12.88 2.00 -13.79
N MET A 34 13.49 1.27 -12.87
CA MET A 34 13.23 1.46 -11.44
C MET A 34 13.77 2.84 -11.07
N THR A 35 12.89 3.74 -10.66
CA THR A 35 13.21 5.15 -10.51
C THR A 35 12.74 5.67 -9.16
N VAL A 36 13.59 6.44 -8.49
CA VAL A 36 13.24 7.26 -7.33
C VAL A 36 13.29 8.71 -7.75
N PHE A 37 12.16 9.40 -7.67
CA PHE A 37 12.05 10.83 -7.88
C PHE A 37 12.35 11.56 -6.58
N ASP A 38 13.31 12.48 -6.59
CA ASP A 38 13.68 13.26 -5.41
C ASP A 38 13.11 14.69 -5.38
N ASN A 39 12.56 15.14 -6.51
CA ASN A 39 12.08 16.50 -6.72
C ASN A 39 10.65 16.50 -7.27
N ILE A 40 9.68 16.38 -6.37
CA ILE A 40 8.26 16.38 -6.70
C ILE A 40 7.72 17.79 -6.51
N ALA A 41 7.26 18.42 -7.59
CA ALA A 41 6.88 19.83 -7.60
C ALA A 41 5.82 20.19 -6.54
N GLU A 42 4.83 19.32 -6.38
CA GLU A 42 3.69 19.51 -5.48
C GLU A 42 3.96 19.10 -4.03
N CYS A 43 5.03 18.33 -3.77
CA CYS A 43 5.36 17.77 -2.46
C CYS A 43 6.86 17.94 -2.13
N PRO A 44 7.36 19.17 -1.91
CA PRO A 44 8.78 19.41 -1.62
C PRO A 44 9.26 18.62 -0.39
N GLY A 45 10.43 17.98 -0.50
CA GLY A 45 11.02 17.16 0.58
C GLY A 45 10.51 15.73 0.65
N HIS A 46 9.49 15.38 -0.14
CA HIS A 46 9.02 14.00 -0.31
C HIS A 46 9.60 13.40 -1.58
N ARG A 47 9.76 12.07 -1.56
CA ARG A 47 10.25 11.28 -2.69
C ARG A 47 9.18 10.26 -3.10
N ALA A 48 9.31 9.72 -4.31
CA ALA A 48 8.45 8.64 -4.78
C ALA A 48 9.25 7.62 -5.60
N ALA A 49 8.90 6.34 -5.47
CA ALA A 49 9.51 5.24 -6.19
C ALA A 49 8.48 4.57 -7.11
N VAL A 50 8.90 4.20 -8.32
CA VAL A 50 8.09 3.48 -9.31
C VAL A 50 8.82 2.24 -9.82
N ASN A 51 8.04 1.24 -10.26
CA ASN A 51 8.51 0.04 -10.94
C ASN A 51 9.43 -0.85 -10.08
N MET A 52 9.29 -0.84 -8.75
CA MET A 52 10.15 -1.63 -7.88
C MET A 52 9.77 -3.11 -7.90
N LEU A 53 8.47 -3.43 -7.84
CA LEU A 53 7.96 -4.78 -7.57
C LEU A 53 7.64 -5.58 -8.84
N THR A 54 8.43 -5.43 -9.90
CA THR A 54 8.42 -6.42 -10.99
C THR A 54 9.07 -7.71 -10.50
N ARG A 55 8.65 -8.89 -11.00
CA ARG A 55 9.14 -10.18 -10.50
C ARG A 55 10.66 -10.26 -10.34
N ASP A 56 11.43 -9.90 -11.37
CA ASP A 56 12.90 -10.00 -11.34
C ASP A 56 13.52 -9.07 -10.29
N ARG A 57 13.04 -7.82 -10.23
CA ARG A 57 13.51 -6.82 -9.25
C ARG A 57 13.13 -7.20 -7.83
N LEU A 58 11.94 -7.75 -7.64
CA LEU A 58 11.47 -8.21 -6.35
C LEU A 58 12.29 -9.41 -5.87
N CYS A 59 12.49 -10.42 -6.72
CA CYS A 59 13.35 -11.58 -6.45
C CYS A 59 14.75 -11.12 -6.04
N ALA A 60 15.35 -10.21 -6.81
CA ALA A 60 16.64 -9.61 -6.47
C ALA A 60 16.61 -8.84 -5.14
N ALA A 61 15.56 -8.05 -4.90
CA ALA A 61 15.40 -7.23 -3.69
C ALA A 61 15.27 -8.06 -2.41
N ILE A 62 14.52 -9.16 -2.45
CA ILE A 62 14.27 -10.02 -1.28
C ILE A 62 15.24 -11.21 -1.20
N GLY A 63 16.19 -11.31 -2.13
CA GLY A 63 17.27 -12.30 -2.11
C GLY A 63 16.82 -13.72 -2.44
N ILE A 64 15.82 -13.90 -3.31
CA ILE A 64 15.37 -15.23 -3.75
C ILE A 64 15.46 -15.40 -5.25
N GLU A 65 15.89 -16.59 -5.67
CA GLU A 65 15.91 -16.96 -7.09
C GLU A 65 14.47 -17.02 -7.65
N PRO A 66 14.22 -16.60 -8.91
CA PRO A 66 12.90 -16.60 -9.52
C PRO A 66 12.16 -17.95 -9.50
N GLU A 67 12.90 -19.07 -9.49
CA GLU A 67 12.39 -20.43 -9.40
C GLU A 67 11.85 -20.76 -8.00
N ALA A 68 12.51 -20.25 -6.96
CA ALA A 68 12.12 -20.47 -5.56
C ALA A 68 10.97 -19.55 -5.12
N TYR A 69 10.60 -18.57 -5.96
CA TYR A 69 9.63 -17.52 -5.65
C TYR A 69 8.27 -18.09 -5.21
N ILE A 70 7.65 -18.92 -6.05
CA ILE A 70 6.31 -19.47 -5.79
C ILE A 70 6.33 -20.43 -4.59
N ASP A 71 7.37 -21.26 -4.49
CA ASP A 71 7.52 -22.21 -3.38
C ASP A 71 7.71 -21.49 -2.04
N THR A 72 8.43 -20.37 -2.03
CA THR A 72 8.63 -19.54 -0.82
C THR A 72 7.31 -18.93 -0.36
N LEU A 73 6.51 -18.40 -1.29
CA LEU A 73 5.17 -17.87 -0.97
C LEU A 73 4.26 -18.99 -0.45
N GLY A 74 4.21 -20.14 -1.13
CA GLY A 74 3.40 -21.29 -0.70
C GLY A 74 3.83 -21.85 0.66
N TRP A 75 5.12 -21.86 0.96
CA TRP A 75 5.63 -22.22 2.28
C TRP A 75 5.12 -21.28 3.36
N ALA A 76 5.15 -19.96 3.13
CA ALA A 76 4.69 -18.98 4.13
C ALA A 76 3.19 -19.09 4.42
N MET A 77 2.36 -19.41 3.41
CA MET A 77 0.93 -19.68 3.61
C MET A 77 0.67 -20.84 4.56
N SER A 78 1.57 -21.84 4.55
CA SER A 78 1.45 -23.04 5.37
C SER A 78 2.17 -22.93 6.72
N ASN A 79 2.98 -21.88 6.91
CA ASN A 79 3.82 -21.66 8.09
C ASN A 79 3.72 -20.21 8.59
N PRO A 80 2.51 -19.69 8.89
CA PRO A 80 2.37 -18.35 9.44
C PRO A 80 3.16 -18.22 10.75
N SER A 81 3.67 -17.02 11.02
CA SER A 81 4.43 -16.72 12.24
C SER A 81 3.90 -15.46 12.93
N GLU A 82 4.25 -15.30 14.19
CA GLU A 82 3.79 -14.17 15.00
C GLU A 82 4.74 -12.97 14.84
N PRO A 83 4.23 -11.80 14.41
CA PRO A 83 4.98 -10.55 14.44
C PRO A 83 5.28 -10.11 15.87
N THR A 84 6.15 -9.11 16.02
CA THR A 84 6.44 -8.49 17.33
C THR A 84 5.85 -7.10 17.40
N LEU A 85 5.18 -6.77 18.50
CA LEU A 85 4.75 -5.41 18.77
C LEU A 85 5.91 -4.60 19.37
N VAL A 86 6.14 -3.40 18.84
CA VAL A 86 7.14 -2.45 19.35
C VAL A 86 6.44 -1.17 19.84
N GLU A 87 7.14 -0.42 20.68
CA GLU A 87 6.65 0.87 21.17
C GLU A 87 6.70 1.94 20.07
N GLN A 88 5.84 2.97 20.17
CA GLN A 88 5.83 4.06 19.18
C GLN A 88 7.17 4.78 19.06
N SER A 89 7.94 4.87 20.14
CA SER A 89 9.28 5.48 20.14
C SER A 89 10.32 4.68 19.36
N GLU A 90 10.05 3.40 19.08
CA GLU A 90 10.92 2.50 18.32
C GLU A 90 10.45 2.32 16.88
N ALA A 91 9.29 2.88 16.52
CA ALA A 91 8.67 2.70 15.22
C ALA A 91 9.03 3.85 14.27
N PRO A 92 9.83 3.63 13.21
CA PRO A 92 10.25 4.72 12.33
C PRO A 92 9.11 5.43 11.61
N CYS A 93 7.99 4.75 11.35
CA CYS A 93 6.81 5.39 10.76
C CYS A 93 6.25 6.55 11.60
N PHE A 94 6.56 6.62 12.91
CA PHE A 94 6.20 7.69 13.83
C PHE A 94 7.20 8.86 13.90
N GLU A 95 8.27 8.86 13.08
CA GLU A 95 9.26 9.95 13.07
C GLU A 95 8.63 11.34 12.87
N ASN A 96 7.55 11.42 12.09
CA ASN A 96 6.74 12.64 11.93
C ASN A 96 5.27 12.32 12.17
N ILE A 97 4.62 13.12 13.01
CA ILE A 97 3.18 13.07 13.28
C ILE A 97 2.57 14.40 12.84
N ALA A 98 1.62 14.35 11.90
CA ALA A 98 0.97 15.56 11.43
C ALA A 98 0.06 16.16 12.51
N SER A 99 0.22 17.45 12.78
CA SER A 99 -0.67 18.19 13.69
C SER A 99 -2.09 18.37 13.13
N LYS A 100 -2.23 18.29 11.81
CA LYS A 100 -3.49 18.27 11.08
C LYS A 100 -3.34 17.38 9.85
N VAL A 101 -4.32 16.52 9.61
CA VAL A 101 -4.36 15.67 8.41
C VAL A 101 -4.55 16.53 7.17
N ASP A 102 -3.62 16.41 6.22
CA ASP A 102 -3.76 16.92 4.85
C ASP A 102 -3.06 15.99 3.85
N LEU A 103 -3.80 15.03 3.31
CA LEU A 103 -3.34 14.05 2.33
C LEU A 103 -2.87 14.69 1.01
N ARG A 104 -3.25 15.94 0.73
CA ARG A 104 -2.80 16.63 -0.49
C ARG A 104 -1.31 16.93 -0.46
N THR A 105 -0.72 16.96 0.74
CA THR A 105 0.74 17.15 0.97
C THR A 105 1.55 15.89 0.69
N ILE A 106 0.91 14.73 0.59
CA ILE A 106 1.55 13.45 0.32
C ILE A 106 1.64 13.24 -1.19
N PRO A 107 2.71 12.65 -1.75
CA PRO A 107 2.89 12.48 -3.19
C PRO A 107 2.02 11.38 -3.83
N ILE A 108 0.71 11.38 -3.53
CA ILE A 108 -0.29 10.52 -4.19
C ILE A 108 -0.41 10.96 -5.67
N PRO A 109 -0.07 10.14 -6.66
CA PRO A 109 -0.03 10.54 -8.07
C PRO A 109 -1.42 10.55 -8.74
N HIS A 110 -1.57 11.35 -9.80
CA HIS A 110 -2.63 11.21 -10.80
C HIS A 110 -1.99 10.56 -12.04
N HIS A 111 -2.04 9.23 -12.09
CA HIS A 111 -1.30 8.45 -13.08
C HIS A 111 -1.81 8.71 -14.50
N TRP A 112 -3.06 8.34 -14.79
CA TRP A 112 -3.59 8.40 -16.14
C TRP A 112 -4.47 9.65 -16.34
N PRO A 113 -4.41 10.31 -17.50
CA PRO A 113 -5.32 11.42 -17.82
C PRO A 113 -6.81 11.06 -17.73
N GLN A 114 -7.14 9.78 -17.89
CA GLN A 114 -8.50 9.25 -17.80
C GLN A 114 -8.98 9.06 -16.36
N ASP A 115 -8.06 8.98 -15.39
CA ASP A 115 -8.43 8.83 -13.99
C ASP A 115 -9.14 10.11 -13.51
N ARG A 116 -10.10 9.96 -12.61
CA ARG A 116 -10.80 11.10 -11.98
C ARG A 116 -9.85 12.09 -11.30
N GLY A 117 -8.69 11.64 -10.85
CA GLY A 117 -7.69 12.47 -10.18
C GLY A 117 -6.60 11.65 -9.54
N ARG A 118 -6.18 12.05 -8.34
CA ARG A 118 -5.07 11.43 -7.62
C ARG A 118 -5.52 10.14 -6.93
N TYR A 119 -4.77 9.06 -7.11
CA TYR A 119 -5.09 7.74 -6.57
C TYR A 119 -3.89 7.14 -5.84
N SER A 120 -4.15 6.58 -4.65
CA SER A 120 -3.22 5.63 -4.04
C SER A 120 -3.57 4.23 -4.54
N SER A 121 -2.76 3.74 -5.47
CA SER A 121 -2.89 2.42 -6.12
C SER A 121 -2.10 1.32 -5.41
N ALA A 122 -1.00 1.70 -4.75
CA ALA A 122 -0.04 0.77 -4.13
C ALA A 122 -0.22 0.62 -2.62
N SER A 123 -1.10 1.40 -2.01
CA SER A 123 -1.32 1.30 -0.57
C SER A 123 -2.22 0.11 -0.23
N ILE A 124 -1.81 -0.62 0.79
CA ILE A 124 -2.64 -1.64 1.43
C ILE A 124 -3.53 -0.99 2.47
N ILE A 125 -4.69 -1.59 2.72
CA ILE A 125 -5.56 -1.26 3.84
C ILE A 125 -5.45 -2.40 4.85
N ILE A 126 -5.14 -2.05 6.08
CA ILE A 126 -5.22 -2.93 7.24
C ILE A 126 -6.50 -2.57 7.98
N ALA A 127 -7.44 -3.51 8.06
CA ALA A 127 -8.68 -3.35 8.80
C ALA A 127 -8.74 -4.33 9.97
N GLN A 128 -9.26 -3.87 11.10
CA GLN A 128 -9.50 -4.71 12.27
C GLN A 128 -10.92 -4.52 12.78
N ASP A 129 -11.72 -5.59 12.79
CA ASP A 129 -13.07 -5.60 13.35
C ASP A 129 -13.32 -6.93 14.05
N ASN A 130 -13.88 -6.90 15.27
CA ASN A 130 -14.25 -8.07 16.05
C ASN A 130 -13.14 -9.13 16.19
N GLY A 131 -11.89 -8.69 16.34
CA GLY A 131 -10.72 -9.57 16.49
C GLY A 131 -10.22 -10.19 15.18
N ILE A 132 -10.81 -9.87 14.04
CA ILE A 132 -10.36 -10.29 12.71
C ILE A 132 -9.56 -9.15 12.09
N ARG A 133 -8.37 -9.47 11.58
CA ARG A 133 -7.54 -8.56 10.78
C ARG A 133 -7.59 -8.98 9.31
N ASN A 134 -7.70 -7.99 8.43
CA ASN A 134 -7.51 -8.18 6.99
C ASN A 134 -6.51 -7.16 6.45
N VAL A 135 -5.62 -7.61 5.57
CA VAL A 135 -4.68 -6.75 4.84
C VAL A 135 -4.81 -6.99 3.35
N SER A 136 -5.14 -5.95 2.60
CA SER A 136 -5.41 -6.09 1.17
C SER A 136 -5.18 -4.80 0.38
N PHE A 137 -4.90 -4.92 -0.91
CA PHE A 137 -4.81 -3.77 -1.81
C PHE A 137 -6.18 -3.27 -2.23
N HIS A 138 -6.34 -1.95 -2.19
CA HIS A 138 -7.51 -1.27 -2.72
C HIS A 138 -7.09 0.05 -3.33
N ARG A 139 -7.53 0.34 -4.56
CA ARG A 139 -7.35 1.69 -5.11
C ARG A 139 -8.17 2.70 -4.29
N GLN A 140 -7.55 3.83 -3.98
CA GLN A 140 -8.13 4.87 -3.14
C GLN A 140 -8.06 6.22 -3.86
N PHE A 141 -9.21 6.79 -4.21
CA PHE A 141 -9.30 8.13 -4.80
C PHE A 141 -9.12 9.19 -3.71
N LEU A 142 -8.23 10.16 -3.91
CA LEU A 142 -8.08 11.32 -3.04
C LEU A 142 -9.22 12.31 -3.27
N ARG A 143 -10.23 12.29 -2.40
CA ARG A 143 -11.39 13.20 -2.50
C ARG A 143 -11.03 14.61 -2.08
N ASP A 144 -10.41 14.75 -0.91
CA ASP A 144 -10.11 16.04 -0.28
C ASP A 144 -8.92 15.91 0.70
N ALA A 145 -8.77 16.84 1.64
CA ALA A 145 -7.64 16.88 2.57
C ALA A 145 -7.57 15.67 3.51
N ASN A 146 -8.68 15.04 3.86
CA ASN A 146 -8.69 13.96 4.85
C ASN A 146 -9.66 12.82 4.51
N HIS A 147 -10.15 12.75 3.27
CA HIS A 147 -11.00 11.66 2.82
C HIS A 147 -10.46 10.98 1.56
N LEU A 148 -10.63 9.65 1.55
CA LEU A 148 -10.41 8.80 0.38
C LEU A 148 -11.72 8.11 0.01
N VAL A 149 -11.90 7.77 -1.26
CA VAL A 149 -12.99 6.88 -1.71
C VAL A 149 -12.36 5.56 -2.18
N VAL A 150 -12.79 4.44 -1.60
CA VAL A 150 -12.11 3.15 -1.77
C VAL A 150 -12.96 2.13 -2.51
N ARG A 151 -12.42 1.56 -3.59
CA ARG A 151 -13.10 0.48 -4.33
C ARG A 151 -13.00 -0.85 -3.59
N LEU A 152 -14.13 -1.33 -3.05
CA LEU A 152 -14.19 -2.63 -2.36
C LEU A 152 -14.80 -3.72 -3.26
N VAL A 153 -13.97 -4.62 -3.79
CA VAL A 153 -14.44 -5.80 -4.54
C VAL A 153 -14.96 -6.89 -3.58
N PRO A 154 -15.84 -7.83 -4.02
CA PRO A 154 -16.41 -8.90 -3.18
C PRO A 154 -15.40 -9.91 -2.57
N ARG A 155 -14.66 -9.46 -1.55
CA ARG A 155 -13.63 -10.18 -0.79
C ARG A 155 -13.74 -9.82 0.70
N HIS A 156 -12.80 -10.30 1.52
CA HIS A 156 -12.84 -10.21 2.99
C HIS A 156 -13.11 -8.78 3.51
N LEU A 157 -12.36 -7.76 3.06
CA LEU A 157 -12.59 -6.38 3.52
C LEU A 157 -14.01 -5.89 3.20
N ARG A 158 -14.52 -6.14 2.00
CA ARG A 158 -15.89 -5.75 1.64
C ARG A 158 -16.92 -6.46 2.51
N THR A 159 -16.76 -7.76 2.76
CA THR A 159 -17.67 -8.51 3.64
C THR A 159 -17.66 -7.94 5.05
N MET A 160 -16.48 -7.67 5.61
CA MET A 160 -16.31 -7.05 6.92
C MET A 160 -17.02 -5.68 7.00
N VAL A 161 -16.74 -4.79 6.05
CA VAL A 161 -17.32 -3.45 5.97
C VAL A 161 -18.83 -3.49 5.80
N MET A 162 -19.35 -4.34 4.90
CA MET A 162 -20.80 -4.44 4.67
C MET A 162 -21.55 -4.99 5.88
N ASN A 163 -20.98 -5.95 6.60
CA ASN A 163 -21.55 -6.46 7.84
C ASN A 163 -21.62 -5.36 8.91
N ALA A 164 -20.51 -4.67 9.17
CA ALA A 164 -20.46 -3.56 10.13
C ALA A 164 -21.46 -2.45 9.76
N ARG A 165 -21.51 -2.04 8.48
CA ARG A 165 -22.45 -1.03 7.99
C ARG A 165 -23.92 -1.44 8.14
N SER A 166 -24.23 -2.73 7.97
CA SER A 166 -25.59 -3.24 8.18
C SER A 166 -26.08 -3.08 9.62
N GLU A 167 -25.14 -2.95 10.56
CA GLU A 167 -25.37 -2.69 11.99
C GLU A 167 -25.22 -1.20 12.34
N GLY A 168 -25.00 -0.31 11.35
CA GLY A 168 -24.75 1.11 11.57
C GLY A 168 -23.38 1.42 12.17
N ARG A 169 -22.41 0.50 12.05
CA ARG A 169 -21.03 0.67 12.54
C ARG A 169 -20.07 1.00 11.41
N GLU A 170 -19.03 1.74 11.76
CA GLU A 170 -17.85 1.99 10.93
C GLU A 170 -16.78 0.93 11.24
N VAL A 171 -15.77 0.82 10.38
CA VAL A 171 -14.64 -0.11 10.57
C VAL A 171 -13.35 0.69 10.69
N ASP A 172 -12.60 0.48 11.77
CA ASP A 172 -11.27 1.07 11.97
C ASP A 172 -10.26 0.48 10.99
N VAL A 173 -9.51 1.36 10.34
CA VAL A 173 -8.53 0.99 9.32
C VAL A 173 -7.27 1.83 9.41
N ALA A 174 -6.21 1.31 8.78
CA ALA A 174 -5.02 2.05 8.43
C ALA A 174 -4.68 1.85 6.95
N VAL A 175 -4.45 2.94 6.23
CA VAL A 175 -3.86 2.94 4.90
C VAL A 175 -2.35 2.99 5.05
N VAL A 176 -1.65 2.00 4.53
CA VAL A 176 -0.19 1.86 4.66
C VAL A 176 0.44 1.91 3.28
N ASN A 177 1.39 2.82 3.07
CA ASN A 177 2.17 2.93 1.83
C ASN A 177 3.63 2.59 2.07
N ALA A 178 4.24 1.90 1.09
CA ALA A 178 5.63 1.45 1.15
C ALA A 178 6.02 0.78 2.49
N PRO A 179 5.26 -0.25 2.96
CA PRO A 179 5.77 -1.17 3.95
C PRO A 179 6.84 -2.07 3.32
N ASP A 180 7.46 -2.92 4.14
CA ASP A 180 8.32 -4.00 3.66
C ASP A 180 7.67 -4.75 2.46
N PRO A 181 8.37 -4.98 1.34
CA PRO A 181 7.85 -5.69 0.19
C PRO A 181 7.22 -7.05 0.50
N VAL A 182 7.67 -7.76 1.53
CA VAL A 182 7.05 -9.04 1.92
C VAL A 182 5.63 -8.86 2.47
N VAL A 183 5.33 -7.69 3.07
CA VAL A 183 3.98 -7.31 3.50
C VAL A 183 3.10 -7.05 2.27
N LEU A 184 3.63 -6.36 1.27
CA LEU A 184 2.93 -6.15 0.00
C LEU A 184 2.65 -7.48 -0.70
N LEU A 185 3.57 -8.45 -0.65
CA LEU A 185 3.32 -9.78 -1.20
C LEU A 185 2.21 -10.52 -0.46
N ALA A 186 2.27 -10.56 0.87
CA ALA A 186 1.24 -11.21 1.67
C ALA A 186 -0.14 -10.60 1.43
N ALA A 187 -0.23 -9.27 1.34
CA ALA A 187 -1.48 -8.54 1.08
C ALA A 187 -2.06 -8.76 -0.33
N ALA A 188 -1.23 -9.14 -1.30
CA ALA A 188 -1.65 -9.45 -2.66
C ALA A 188 -2.05 -10.93 -2.85
N MET A 189 -1.74 -11.79 -1.88
CA MET A 189 -2.15 -13.20 -1.88
C MET A 189 -3.64 -13.33 -1.56
N SER A 190 -4.26 -14.38 -2.08
CA SER A 190 -5.69 -14.62 -1.93
C SER A 190 -5.96 -15.89 -1.14
N PHE A 191 -6.84 -15.79 -0.15
CA PHE A 191 -7.21 -16.89 0.75
C PHE A 191 -8.72 -17.15 0.70
N ASN A 192 -9.11 -18.38 0.99
CA ASN A 192 -10.53 -18.77 1.10
C ASN A 192 -11.10 -18.51 2.50
N GLU A 193 -10.26 -18.67 3.52
CA GLU A 193 -10.59 -18.41 4.92
C GLU A 193 -10.04 -17.05 5.36
N ASN A 194 -10.61 -16.51 6.44
CA ASN A 194 -10.05 -15.34 7.10
C ASN A 194 -8.72 -15.73 7.78
N ILE A 195 -7.62 -15.43 7.11
CA ILE A 195 -6.27 -15.48 7.67
C ILE A 195 -5.76 -14.06 7.82
N ASP A 196 -4.98 -13.83 8.87
CA ASP A 196 -4.29 -12.58 9.06
C ASP A 196 -3.02 -12.54 8.18
N GLU A 197 -3.07 -11.80 7.09
CA GLU A 197 -1.99 -11.74 6.12
C GLU A 197 -0.68 -11.20 6.72
N LEU A 198 -0.71 -10.46 7.84
CA LEU A 198 0.53 -10.04 8.52
C LEU A 198 1.29 -11.22 9.15
N THR A 199 0.62 -12.33 9.48
CA THR A 199 1.31 -13.53 9.98
C THR A 199 2.10 -14.25 8.87
N ILE A 200 1.60 -14.15 7.64
CA ILE A 200 2.28 -14.65 6.44
C ILE A 200 3.45 -13.73 6.10
N ALA A 201 3.23 -12.40 6.13
CA ALA A 201 4.29 -11.42 5.98
C ALA A 201 5.40 -11.62 7.01
N ALA A 202 5.04 -11.89 8.27
CA ALA A 202 6.00 -12.17 9.34
C ALA A 202 6.83 -13.43 9.05
N ALA A 203 6.20 -14.50 8.52
CA ALA A 203 6.91 -15.72 8.17
C ALA A 203 7.90 -15.51 7.02
N LEU A 204 7.51 -14.72 6.00
CA LEU A 204 8.39 -14.32 4.91
C LEU A 204 9.54 -13.47 5.43
N HIS A 205 9.25 -12.47 6.26
CA HIS A 205 10.24 -11.57 6.84
C HIS A 205 11.29 -12.33 7.67
N GLU A 206 10.84 -13.24 8.54
CA GLU A 206 11.74 -14.06 9.36
C GLU A 206 12.58 -15.02 8.52
N LYS A 207 11.98 -15.68 7.53
CA LYS A 207 12.69 -16.59 6.65
C LYS A 207 13.77 -15.89 5.82
N LEU A 208 13.48 -14.68 5.31
CA LEU A 208 14.35 -13.97 4.37
C LEU A 208 15.38 -13.08 5.06
N TYR A 209 15.02 -12.48 6.20
CA TYR A 209 15.85 -11.48 6.87
C TYR A 209 16.36 -11.92 8.24
N GLY A 210 15.86 -13.04 8.79
CA GLY A 210 16.34 -13.61 10.05
C GLY A 210 15.90 -12.85 11.31
N THR A 211 14.95 -11.91 11.18
CA THR A 211 14.38 -11.11 12.27
C THR A 211 12.87 -11.24 12.29
N LYS A 212 12.20 -10.87 13.38
CA LYS A 212 10.73 -10.81 13.39
C LYS A 212 10.23 -9.53 12.75
N LEU A 213 9.06 -9.58 12.09
CA LEU A 213 8.40 -8.40 11.54
C LEU A 213 7.89 -7.51 12.68
N PRO A 214 8.40 -6.28 12.84
CA PRO A 214 7.93 -5.37 13.86
C PRO A 214 6.64 -4.66 13.42
N LEU A 215 5.64 -4.67 14.30
CA LEU A 215 4.41 -3.89 14.18
C LEU A 215 4.35 -2.84 15.27
N VAL A 216 3.57 -1.79 15.03
CA VAL A 216 3.22 -0.77 16.02
C VAL A 216 1.71 -0.58 16.03
N GLU A 217 1.14 -0.31 17.19
CA GLU A 217 -0.29 -0.02 17.34
C GLU A 217 -0.56 1.48 17.20
N LEU A 218 -1.53 1.82 16.34
CA LEU A 218 -1.98 3.18 16.10
C LEU A 218 -3.03 3.61 17.14
N PRO A 219 -3.32 4.92 17.27
CA PRO A 219 -4.30 5.41 18.25
C PRO A 219 -5.72 4.82 18.12
N ASN A 220 -6.11 4.31 16.94
CA ASN A 220 -7.39 3.62 16.74
C ASN A 220 -7.31 2.09 16.98
N GLY A 221 -6.21 1.59 17.53
CA GLY A 221 -6.01 0.17 17.85
C GLY A 221 -5.58 -0.71 16.67
N VAL A 222 -5.45 -0.15 15.46
CA VAL A 222 -4.97 -0.89 14.29
C VAL A 222 -3.46 -1.06 14.37
N GLN A 223 -2.98 -2.28 14.16
CA GLN A 223 -1.56 -2.62 14.15
C GLN A 223 -1.01 -2.63 12.73
N VAL A 224 0.12 -1.95 12.52
CA VAL A 224 0.74 -1.76 11.20
C VAL A 224 2.25 -2.03 11.22
N PRO A 225 2.90 -2.33 10.09
CA PRO A 225 4.36 -2.45 10.02
C PRO A 225 5.06 -1.18 10.48
N SER A 226 5.94 -1.28 11.48
CA SER A 226 6.59 -0.10 12.08
C SER A 226 7.56 0.62 11.13
N GLU A 227 8.08 -0.09 10.14
CA GLU A 227 9.04 0.40 9.14
C GLU A 227 8.39 1.07 7.91
N ALA A 228 7.06 1.13 7.84
CA ALA A 228 6.36 1.73 6.69
C ALA A 228 6.70 3.21 6.49
N GLU A 229 6.71 3.66 5.24
CA GLU A 229 7.03 5.05 4.89
C GLU A 229 5.92 6.03 5.26
N TYR A 230 4.66 5.65 5.00
CA TYR A 230 3.48 6.44 5.35
C TYR A 230 2.39 5.54 5.93
N VAL A 231 1.73 6.04 6.98
CA VAL A 231 0.54 5.40 7.58
C VAL A 231 -0.52 6.45 7.87
N TRP A 232 -1.76 6.20 7.42
CA TRP A 232 -2.92 7.05 7.66
C TRP A 232 -4.01 6.22 8.33
N TRP A 233 -4.35 6.51 9.58
CA TRP A 233 -5.41 5.77 10.28
C TRP A 233 -6.70 6.56 10.32
N GLY A 234 -7.80 5.82 10.45
CA GLY A 234 -9.13 6.37 10.53
C GLY A 234 -10.16 5.26 10.36
N ARG A 235 -11.25 5.55 9.67
CA ARG A 235 -12.40 4.64 9.58
C ARG A 235 -13.01 4.60 8.18
N ILE A 236 -13.45 3.42 7.75
CA ILE A 236 -14.38 3.28 6.64
C ILE A 236 -15.78 3.63 7.15
N THR A 237 -16.32 4.73 6.64
CA THR A 237 -17.54 5.38 7.16
C THR A 237 -18.83 4.75 6.61
N LEU A 238 -19.98 5.25 7.07
CA LEU A 238 -21.29 4.94 6.49
C LEU A 238 -21.61 5.72 5.19
N GLU A 239 -20.75 6.67 4.80
CA GLU A 239 -20.91 7.50 3.60
C GLU A 239 -20.35 6.81 2.34
N ASN A 240 -21.01 7.02 1.20
CA ASN A 240 -20.46 6.69 -0.10
C ASN A 240 -20.25 7.97 -0.92
N ASP A 241 -19.30 7.90 -1.84
CA ASP A 241 -19.06 8.92 -2.86
C ASP A 241 -18.78 8.22 -4.19
N ASP A 242 -18.73 9.00 -5.26
CA ASP A 242 -18.28 8.50 -6.55
C ASP A 242 -16.82 8.01 -6.42
N GLU A 243 -16.52 6.91 -7.09
CA GLU A 243 -15.18 6.36 -7.30
C GLU A 243 -15.04 6.03 -8.78
N GLY A 244 -13.92 6.41 -9.38
CA GLY A 244 -13.71 6.32 -10.83
C GLY A 244 -14.15 7.58 -11.58
N PRO A 245 -13.88 7.69 -12.90
CA PRO A 245 -13.23 6.66 -13.72
C PRO A 245 -11.77 6.41 -13.31
N TYR A 246 -11.30 5.19 -13.58
CA TYR A 246 -9.94 4.76 -13.23
C TYR A 246 -9.40 3.72 -14.21
N VAL A 247 -8.16 3.85 -14.67
CA VAL A 247 -7.51 2.83 -15.51
C VAL A 247 -7.14 1.61 -14.66
N ASP A 248 -7.82 0.49 -14.90
CA ASP A 248 -7.62 -0.74 -14.14
C ASP A 248 -6.42 -1.57 -14.65
N ILE A 249 -6.14 -2.68 -13.99
CA ILE A 249 -5.05 -3.61 -14.31
C ILE A 249 -5.00 -4.07 -15.78
N THR A 250 -6.16 -4.17 -16.43
CA THR A 250 -6.29 -4.53 -17.85
C THR A 250 -5.84 -3.41 -18.79
N GLY A 251 -5.59 -2.20 -18.28
CA GLY A 251 -5.36 -0.99 -19.05
C GLY A 251 -6.65 -0.37 -19.59
N THR A 252 -7.82 -0.85 -19.17
CA THR A 252 -9.13 -0.29 -19.57
C THR A 252 -9.66 0.64 -18.48
N VAL A 253 -10.41 1.67 -18.90
CA VAL A 253 -11.07 2.58 -17.97
C VAL A 253 -12.27 1.87 -17.33
N ASP A 254 -12.27 1.80 -16.00
CA ASP A 254 -13.37 1.32 -15.19
C ASP A 254 -14.37 2.44 -14.90
N ASP A 255 -15.65 2.08 -14.79
CA ASP A 255 -16.77 3.00 -14.66
C ASP A 255 -16.87 3.63 -13.25
N VAL A 256 -17.60 4.75 -13.18
CA VAL A 256 -17.93 5.43 -11.93
C VAL A 256 -18.91 4.60 -11.10
N ARG A 257 -18.64 4.44 -9.80
CA ARG A 257 -19.52 3.74 -8.85
C ARG A 257 -19.58 4.46 -7.51
N GLN A 258 -20.65 4.21 -6.77
CA GLN A 258 -20.79 4.66 -5.39
C GLN A 258 -20.06 3.68 -4.46
N GLU A 259 -18.97 4.14 -3.85
CA GLU A 259 -18.08 3.34 -3.02
C GLU A 259 -17.85 4.00 -1.65
N PRO A 260 -17.47 3.22 -0.62
CA PRO A 260 -17.31 3.76 0.73
C PRO A 260 -16.23 4.84 0.83
N VAL A 261 -16.48 5.82 1.70
CA VAL A 261 -15.52 6.86 2.06
C VAL A 261 -14.71 6.42 3.28
N ILE A 262 -13.39 6.56 3.20
CA ILE A 262 -12.48 6.49 4.35
C ILE A 262 -12.26 7.91 4.87
N ALA A 263 -12.59 8.15 6.14
CA ALA A 263 -12.21 9.36 6.84
C ALA A 263 -10.90 9.12 7.59
N ILE A 264 -9.88 9.94 7.34
CA ILE A 264 -8.56 9.85 7.97
C ILE A 264 -8.53 10.76 9.20
N ASP A 265 -8.25 10.15 10.34
CA ASP A 265 -8.16 10.79 11.65
C ASP A 265 -6.71 11.17 12.01
N GLY A 266 -5.72 10.47 11.45
CA GLY A 266 -4.31 10.83 11.65
C GLY A 266 -3.37 10.35 10.57
N LEU A 267 -2.20 10.99 10.51
CA LEU A 267 -1.20 10.83 9.46
C LEU A 267 0.19 10.85 10.10
N ILE A 268 0.95 9.79 9.85
CA ILE A 268 2.37 9.69 10.22
C ILE A 268 3.22 9.28 9.03
N HIS A 269 4.49 9.68 9.04
CA HIS A 269 5.46 9.28 8.04
C HIS A 269 6.90 9.34 8.55
N ARG A 270 7.78 8.62 7.85
CA ARG A 270 9.23 8.69 8.09
C ARG A 270 9.82 10.04 7.67
N ASN A 271 11.01 10.34 8.14
CA ASN A 271 11.88 11.37 7.61
C ASN A 271 12.32 11.02 6.19
N ASN A 272 12.40 12.04 5.33
CA ASN A 272 12.70 11.91 3.89
C ASN A 272 11.91 10.77 3.22
N PRO A 273 10.58 10.75 3.38
CA PRO A 273 9.78 9.58 3.10
C PRO A 273 9.72 9.28 1.59
N ILE A 274 9.58 8.01 1.25
CA ILE A 274 9.52 7.52 -0.14
C ILE A 274 8.15 6.89 -0.39
N PHE A 275 7.37 7.48 -1.27
CA PHE A 275 6.05 6.96 -1.61
C PHE A 275 6.16 5.90 -2.71
N HIS A 276 5.55 4.73 -2.50
CA HIS A 276 5.44 3.72 -3.54
C HIS A 276 4.30 4.09 -4.49
N ALA A 277 4.65 4.53 -5.70
CA ALA A 277 3.74 5.02 -6.73
C ALA A 277 3.52 3.98 -7.84
N LEU A 278 2.97 2.81 -7.49
CA LEU A 278 2.66 1.74 -8.45
C LEU A 278 1.74 2.24 -9.57
N ILE A 279 2.20 2.13 -10.81
CA ILE A 279 1.45 2.64 -11.97
C ILE A 279 0.39 1.60 -12.40
N PRO A 280 -0.91 1.96 -12.43
CA PRO A 280 -1.97 1.03 -12.82
C PRO A 280 -1.83 0.57 -14.28
N GLY A 281 -2.12 -0.70 -14.56
CA GLY A 281 -2.02 -1.28 -15.90
C GLY A 281 -0.61 -1.71 -16.31
N GLU A 282 0.43 -1.30 -15.58
CA GLU A 282 1.82 -1.60 -15.90
C GLU A 282 2.34 -2.90 -15.24
N ALA A 283 3.57 -3.29 -15.56
CA ALA A 283 4.15 -4.59 -15.20
C ALA A 283 4.18 -4.86 -13.68
N GLU A 284 4.40 -3.81 -12.87
CA GLU A 284 4.39 -3.92 -11.40
C GLU A 284 3.01 -4.31 -10.87
N HIS A 285 1.95 -3.64 -11.35
CA HIS A 285 0.56 -3.97 -11.00
C HIS A 285 0.23 -5.43 -11.36
N LYS A 286 0.61 -5.84 -12.58
CA LYS A 286 0.39 -7.21 -13.07
C LYS A 286 1.15 -8.27 -12.27
N THR A 287 2.33 -7.93 -11.75
CA THR A 287 3.13 -8.85 -10.93
C THR A 287 2.42 -9.15 -9.61
N LEU A 288 2.00 -8.12 -8.87
CA LEU A 288 1.31 -8.30 -7.58
C LEU A 288 -0.03 -9.02 -7.73
N MET A 289 -0.79 -8.71 -8.78
CA MET A 289 -2.12 -9.32 -8.98
C MET A 289 -2.07 -10.72 -9.62
N GLY A 290 -0.89 -11.14 -10.10
CA GLY A 290 -0.63 -12.47 -10.63
C GLY A 290 -0.16 -13.51 -9.59
N LEU A 291 -0.17 -13.14 -8.31
CA LEU A 291 0.29 -14.01 -7.23
C LEU A 291 -0.63 -15.20 -6.95
N PRO A 292 -0.10 -16.25 -6.27
CA PRO A 292 -0.87 -17.45 -5.96
C PRO A 292 -2.19 -17.16 -5.26
N ARG A 293 -3.20 -17.95 -5.65
CA ARG A 293 -4.51 -17.98 -5.01
C ARG A 293 -4.67 -19.34 -4.32
N ALA A 294 -5.01 -19.33 -3.04
CA ALA A 294 -5.29 -20.53 -2.25
C ALA A 294 -6.65 -21.13 -2.60
#